data_AF-A0A1F3XX72-F1
#
_entry.id   AF-A0A1F3XX72-F1
#
_cell.length_a   1.000
_cell.length_b   1.000
_cell.length_c   1.000
_cell.angle_alpha   90.00
_cell.angle_beta   90.00
_cell.angle_gamma   90.00
#
_symmetry.space_group_name_H-M   'P 1'
#
loop_
_entity.id
_entity.type
_entity.pdbx_description
1 polymer ?
#
loop_
_entity_poly.entity_id
_entity_poly.type
_entity_poly.pdbx_seq_one_letter_code
_entity_poly.pdbx_strand_id
1 'polypeptide(L)'
;MKKNQLKNRSVIHGVNFASYLFGKKGGVVSVRSSLARFLPLLLLFAVACSKYDRLAELEHRYPVLQEPAYVEVNFCAEKAGIIRTKTKYIFIIDKSGSNEQNYRIDEDGKIVEPIEILPELATDRDGKRRYQQLIEFLSNSPANDPDRYYSLINFSTTARTVRGFTSNRDLFRTTVQNELTNLLDEGATDYLAAIGQAYQLINADILAAKTAAIADPDNKVSSTYLIVFVSDGFPVLSIDTTRTPLVLNAQQPSSIIQKVRDVLALQTDNSDFVDSINLFTGYYFVTGNEDTAARQLLADMARAGHGLAYTFGGTELIDFSYFQVPEKLLKYTLSEIIVTNRSVLWWNGRQVTDSDRDGLPDEVETELGSDPLKSDSDANGVSDYVEYRTSPQSKPCASIQGGRCQTAGARSFVTLIPSLGGCSSIIGWTRVGGAVVFRDSDIDGLNDCEEMVLGNTAGINEFDANGDLIPDALAFRNELEFKAGTHTANSDADLDGTTNYDEIKFGMPAQFPNYQLLMAKPVDYDLKIVSSSTNQDCYQLKLLNMPVLGPDNMIRVEMVQTTSEIVNRKLYRVAEKQYSGSSKVLVINDLPQEAVGVWK
;
A
#
# COMPACT_ATOMS: atom_id res chain seq x y z
N MET A 1 -6.26 -23.30 35.44
CA MET A 1 -7.16 -23.29 36.63
C MET A 1 -7.88 -21.94 36.71
N LYS A 2 -9.10 -21.93 37.25
CA LYS A 2 -9.94 -20.77 37.66
C LYS A 2 -10.32 -19.69 36.61
N LYS A 3 -11.63 -19.67 36.32
CA LYS A 3 -12.43 -18.59 35.72
C LYS A 3 -12.63 -17.41 36.70
N ASN A 4 -12.95 -16.23 36.18
CA ASN A 4 -14.11 -15.37 36.54
C ASN A 4 -14.18 -14.21 35.50
N GLN A 5 -15.26 -13.82 34.81
CA GLN A 5 -16.70 -13.64 35.10
C GLN A 5 -17.00 -12.53 36.13
N LEU A 6 -17.39 -11.30 35.67
CA LEU A 6 -18.76 -10.74 35.82
C LEU A 6 -18.90 -9.19 35.59
N LYS A 7 -20.02 -8.84 34.92
CA LYS A 7 -20.97 -7.71 35.17
C LYS A 7 -20.71 -6.25 34.73
N ASN A 8 -21.59 -5.83 33.81
CA ASN A 8 -22.22 -4.52 33.67
C ASN A 8 -22.60 -3.82 35.00
N ARG A 9 -22.42 -2.49 35.08
CA ARG A 9 -23.54 -1.51 34.97
C ARG A 9 -23.07 -0.05 34.95
N SER A 10 -23.85 0.77 34.25
CA SER A 10 -23.70 2.23 34.11
C SER A 10 -24.23 3.01 35.32
N VAL A 11 -23.60 4.15 35.64
CA VAL A 11 -24.12 5.18 36.56
C VAL A 11 -23.78 6.58 36.04
N ILE A 12 -24.75 7.48 36.16
CA ILE A 12 -24.73 8.89 35.74
C ILE A 12 -23.85 9.74 36.69
N HIS A 13 -23.26 10.82 36.18
CA HIS A 13 -22.88 11.99 37.00
C HIS A 13 -23.52 13.25 36.41
N GLY A 14 -23.80 14.23 37.25
CA GLY A 14 -24.36 15.50 36.81
C GLY A 14 -24.23 16.61 37.84
N VAL A 15 -24.84 17.74 37.47
CA VAL A 15 -25.18 18.91 38.31
C VAL A 15 -24.02 19.80 38.78
N ASN A 16 -24.03 21.04 38.29
CA ASN A 16 -24.07 22.30 39.07
C ASN A 16 -24.14 23.50 38.10
N PHE A 17 -24.64 24.70 38.42
CA PHE A 17 -24.98 25.30 39.73
C PHE A 17 -26.27 26.15 39.64
N ALA A 18 -26.93 26.38 40.78
CA ALA A 18 -28.03 27.34 40.97
C ALA A 18 -27.51 28.82 40.98
N SER A 19 -28.25 29.93 41.06
CA SER A 19 -29.68 30.31 41.26
C SER A 19 -29.77 31.85 41.11
N TYR A 20 -30.94 32.49 40.86
CA TYR A 20 -31.38 33.72 41.58
C TYR A 20 -32.85 34.15 41.25
N LEU A 21 -33.38 35.10 42.03
CA LEU A 21 -34.80 35.25 42.40
C LEU A 21 -35.62 36.34 41.65
N PHE A 22 -36.91 36.04 41.44
CA PHE A 22 -38.13 36.89 41.50
C PHE A 22 -38.25 38.28 40.82
N GLY A 23 -39.36 38.45 40.07
CA GLY A 23 -39.99 39.76 39.77
C GLY A 23 -41.34 39.65 39.03
N LYS A 24 -42.48 39.88 39.70
CA LYS A 24 -43.84 39.78 39.11
C LYS A 24 -44.24 41.03 38.30
N LYS A 25 -44.97 40.85 37.18
CA LYS A 25 -46.39 41.29 37.01
C LYS A 25 -47.00 41.00 35.62
N GLY A 26 -48.27 40.56 35.62
CA GLY A 26 -49.26 40.75 34.53
C GLY A 26 -49.46 39.57 33.55
N GLY A 27 -50.71 39.20 33.26
CA GLY A 27 -51.03 38.37 32.06
C GLY A 27 -51.95 37.14 32.17
N VAL A 28 -53.01 37.17 32.98
CA VAL A 28 -54.28 36.40 32.85
C VAL A 28 -54.24 34.89 32.48
N VAL A 29 -54.61 34.09 33.48
CA VAL A 29 -55.17 32.72 33.42
C VAL A 29 -56.73 32.85 33.45
N SER A 30 -57.63 31.90 33.09
CA SER A 30 -57.57 30.43 33.16
C SER A 30 -58.71 29.69 32.41
N VAL A 31 -58.41 28.58 31.71
CA VAL A 31 -58.85 27.18 32.01
C VAL A 31 -60.21 26.70 31.47
N ARG A 32 -60.20 25.41 31.07
CA ARG A 32 -61.29 24.41 30.86
C ARG A 32 -62.63 24.77 31.56
N SER A 33 -63.81 24.46 31.01
CA SER A 33 -64.26 23.07 30.86
C SER A 33 -65.71 22.92 30.33
N SER A 34 -65.96 21.81 29.65
CA SER A 34 -67.13 20.92 29.79
C SER A 34 -68.57 21.32 29.39
N LEU A 35 -69.13 20.40 28.58
CA LEU A 35 -70.51 19.89 28.49
C LEU A 35 -71.60 20.63 27.68
N ALA A 36 -71.93 19.95 26.57
CA ALA A 36 -73.28 19.56 26.12
C ALA A 36 -74.29 20.63 25.63
N ARG A 37 -74.86 20.37 24.44
CA ARG A 37 -76.32 20.25 24.17
C ARG A 37 -76.63 19.85 22.71
N PHE A 38 -77.44 18.80 22.56
CA PHE A 38 -78.41 18.47 21.49
C PHE A 38 -78.08 18.67 19.97
N LEU A 39 -78.00 17.54 19.26
CA LEU A 39 -78.74 17.32 17.99
C LEU A 39 -80.27 17.24 18.29
N PRO A 40 -81.24 17.38 17.34
CA PRO A 40 -81.15 16.98 15.91
C PRO A 40 -81.88 17.86 14.85
N LEU A 41 -81.65 17.51 13.56
CA LEU A 41 -82.42 17.64 12.29
C LEU A 41 -81.45 18.05 11.17
N LEU A 42 -81.08 17.26 10.15
CA LEU A 42 -81.81 16.30 9.28
C LEU A 42 -82.60 16.99 8.15
N LEU A 43 -81.90 17.55 7.16
CA LEU A 43 -82.16 17.36 5.71
C LEU A 43 -81.21 18.20 4.82
N LEU A 44 -80.25 17.53 4.17
CA LEU A 44 -79.86 17.84 2.79
C LEU A 44 -79.13 16.61 2.20
N PHE A 45 -79.87 15.83 1.42
CA PHE A 45 -79.35 14.71 0.63
C PHE A 45 -78.54 15.25 -0.56
N ALA A 46 -77.25 14.89 -0.65
CA ALA A 46 -76.58 14.62 -1.93
C ALA A 46 -75.18 14.01 -1.72
N VAL A 47 -74.86 13.04 -2.58
CA VAL A 47 -73.60 12.28 -2.74
C VAL A 47 -73.44 11.09 -1.78
N ALA A 48 -73.84 9.93 -2.29
CA ALA A 48 -73.48 8.63 -1.76
C ALA A 48 -72.04 8.23 -2.15
N CYS A 49 -71.48 7.28 -1.40
CA CYS A 49 -70.37 6.39 -1.77
C CYS A 49 -69.27 6.91 -2.70
N SER A 50 -68.06 7.05 -2.16
CA SER A 50 -66.96 6.28 -2.73
C SER A 50 -66.18 5.57 -1.63
N LYS A 51 -66.17 4.23 -1.67
CA LYS A 51 -65.07 3.47 -1.09
C LYS A 51 -63.88 3.68 -2.02
N TYR A 52 -62.87 4.39 -1.54
CA TYR A 52 -61.51 4.18 -1.99
C TYR A 52 -60.67 3.91 -0.74
N ASP A 53 -60.85 2.71 -0.20
CA ASP A 53 -59.69 2.01 0.36
C ASP A 53 -58.66 1.99 -0.78
N ARG A 54 -57.58 2.77 -0.66
CA ARG A 54 -56.41 2.52 -1.49
C ARG A 54 -55.96 1.12 -1.12
N LEU A 55 -56.15 0.17 -2.04
CA LEU A 55 -55.45 -1.11 -1.96
C LEU A 55 -53.98 -0.77 -1.72
N ALA A 56 -53.41 -1.28 -0.64
CA ALA A 56 -51.96 -1.29 -0.52
C ALA A 56 -51.43 -1.97 -1.77
N GLU A 57 -50.51 -1.30 -2.45
CA GLU A 57 -49.83 -1.87 -3.59
C GLU A 57 -49.24 -3.21 -3.15
N LEU A 58 -49.58 -4.29 -3.88
CA LEU A 58 -49.10 -5.63 -3.54
C LEU A 58 -47.58 -5.59 -3.59
N GLU A 59 -46.95 -5.68 -2.42
CA GLU A 59 -45.49 -5.69 -2.26
C GLU A 59 -44.91 -6.73 -3.22
N HIS A 60 -44.30 -6.25 -4.32
CA HIS A 60 -43.95 -7.12 -5.44
C HIS A 60 -42.74 -7.93 -5.06
N ARG A 61 -43.00 -9.19 -4.71
CA ARG A 61 -42.01 -10.14 -4.21
C ARG A 61 -41.45 -10.96 -5.36
N TYR A 62 -40.16 -10.89 -5.59
CA TYR A 62 -39.50 -11.54 -6.73
C TYR A 62 -39.02 -12.96 -6.33
N PRO A 63 -39.49 -14.04 -6.98
CA PRO A 63 -39.01 -15.39 -6.71
C PRO A 63 -37.63 -15.62 -7.32
N VAL A 64 -36.66 -16.01 -6.49
CA VAL A 64 -35.29 -16.32 -6.95
C VAL A 64 -35.14 -17.81 -7.24
N LEU A 65 -34.82 -18.14 -8.49
CA LEU A 65 -34.59 -19.50 -8.97
C LEU A 65 -33.13 -19.91 -8.75
N GLN A 66 -32.77 -20.15 -7.48
CA GLN A 66 -31.41 -20.54 -7.10
C GLN A 66 -31.32 -22.07 -6.90
N GLU A 67 -30.44 -22.74 -7.66
CA GLU A 67 -29.92 -24.04 -7.26
C GLU A 67 -28.65 -23.79 -6.41
N PRO A 68 -28.69 -23.93 -5.08
CA PRO A 68 -27.54 -23.55 -4.25
C PRO A 68 -26.36 -24.50 -4.49
N ALA A 69 -25.26 -23.96 -5.02
CA ALA A 69 -24.00 -24.68 -5.18
C ALA A 69 -23.16 -24.65 -3.90
N TYR A 70 -22.35 -25.69 -3.68
CA TYR A 70 -21.29 -25.71 -2.69
C TYR A 70 -19.94 -25.58 -3.39
N VAL A 71 -19.10 -24.65 -2.91
CA VAL A 71 -17.75 -24.43 -3.44
C VAL A 71 -16.75 -24.58 -2.29
N GLU A 72 -15.71 -25.37 -2.50
CA GLU A 72 -14.55 -25.48 -1.61
C GLU A 72 -13.31 -24.91 -2.33
N VAL A 73 -12.62 -23.99 -1.68
CA VAL A 73 -11.40 -23.35 -2.19
C VAL A 73 -10.26 -23.66 -1.22
N ASN A 74 -9.29 -24.46 -1.66
CA ASN A 74 -8.09 -24.82 -0.93
C ASN A 74 -6.90 -24.07 -1.52
N PHE A 75 -6.29 -23.19 -0.71
CA PHE A 75 -5.24 -22.29 -1.18
C PHE A 75 -4.21 -21.97 -0.09
N CYS A 76 -3.11 -21.34 -0.48
CA CYS A 76 -2.16 -20.76 0.46
C CYS A 76 -1.96 -19.27 0.14
N ALA A 77 -1.71 -18.48 1.18
CA ALA A 77 -1.16 -17.13 1.02
C ALA A 77 0.17 -17.20 0.26
N GLU A 78 0.64 -16.09 -0.29
CA GLU A 78 1.91 -16.05 -0.99
C GLU A 78 3.05 -16.50 -0.08
N LYS A 79 4.01 -17.25 -0.64
CA LYS A 79 5.18 -17.70 0.15
C LYS A 79 5.94 -16.47 0.63
N ALA A 80 6.53 -16.57 1.82
CA ALA A 80 7.40 -15.54 2.35
C ALA A 80 8.62 -15.40 1.43
N GLY A 81 8.51 -14.46 0.50
CA GLY A 81 9.53 -14.14 -0.48
C GLY A 81 10.44 -13.05 0.06
N ILE A 82 11.71 -13.10 -0.35
CA ILE A 82 12.51 -11.90 -0.43
C ILE A 82 11.92 -11.07 -1.57
N ILE A 83 11.10 -10.08 -1.22
CA ILE A 83 10.73 -9.04 -2.16
C ILE A 83 12.02 -8.37 -2.60
N ARG A 84 12.20 -8.15 -3.91
CA ARG A 84 13.32 -7.34 -4.39
C ARG A 84 13.20 -5.95 -3.77
N THR A 85 14.04 -5.69 -2.76
CA THR A 85 14.37 -4.34 -2.30
C THR A 85 15.82 -4.09 -2.67
N LYS A 86 16.12 -2.89 -3.14
CA LYS A 86 17.50 -2.52 -3.47
C LYS A 86 18.24 -2.28 -2.17
N THR A 87 19.21 -3.13 -1.85
CA THR A 87 20.06 -2.97 -0.66
C THR A 87 21.19 -1.99 -0.98
N LYS A 88 21.18 -0.81 -0.36
CA LYS A 88 22.04 0.31 -0.71
C LYS A 88 22.99 0.69 0.44
N TYR A 89 24.24 0.29 0.32
CA TYR A 89 25.31 0.66 1.26
C TYR A 89 25.79 2.09 1.01
N ILE A 90 25.89 2.87 2.09
CA ILE A 90 26.50 4.20 2.13
C ILE A 90 27.63 4.16 3.15
N PHE A 91 28.86 3.93 2.69
CA PHE A 91 30.04 4.03 3.54
C PHE A 91 30.40 5.50 3.71
N ILE A 92 30.44 5.97 4.95
CA ILE A 92 30.82 7.32 5.34
C ILE A 92 32.12 7.20 6.12
N ILE A 93 33.23 7.57 5.50
CA ILE A 93 34.58 7.37 6.01
C ILE A 93 35.20 8.72 6.38
N ASP A 94 35.63 8.83 7.63
CA ASP A 94 36.41 9.95 8.14
C ASP A 94 37.81 10.00 7.50
N LYS A 95 38.23 11.22 7.12
CA LYS A 95 39.56 11.60 6.61
C LYS A 95 40.10 12.82 7.35
N SER A 96 39.63 13.08 8.57
CA SER A 96 40.17 14.11 9.45
C SER A 96 41.61 13.81 9.86
N GLY A 97 42.35 14.86 10.23
CA GLY A 97 43.79 14.76 10.49
C GLY A 97 44.20 13.84 11.66
N SER A 98 43.27 13.51 12.56
CA SER A 98 43.46 12.56 13.69
C SER A 98 43.88 11.15 13.22
N ASN A 99 43.53 10.78 11.99
CA ASN A 99 43.97 9.55 11.33
C ASN A 99 45.48 9.51 11.08
N GLU A 100 46.13 10.66 10.84
CA GLU A 100 47.57 10.80 10.54
C GLU A 100 48.39 11.26 11.76
N GLN A 101 47.83 12.12 12.63
CA GLN A 101 48.44 12.55 13.90
C GLN A 101 47.35 12.97 14.90
N ASN A 102 47.44 12.55 16.16
CA ASN A 102 46.42 12.83 17.18
C ASN A 102 47.03 13.38 18.48
N TYR A 103 46.21 13.95 19.36
CA TYR A 103 46.64 14.46 20.68
C TYR A 103 46.31 13.48 21.80
N ARG A 104 47.00 13.63 22.96
CA ARG A 104 46.74 12.81 24.15
C ARG A 104 45.39 13.13 24.77
N ILE A 105 44.65 12.10 25.12
CA ILE A 105 43.37 12.12 25.81
C ILE A 105 43.51 11.41 27.17
N ASP A 106 42.90 11.94 28.23
CA ASP A 106 42.87 11.33 29.56
C ASP A 106 41.76 10.27 29.74
N GLU A 107 41.72 9.61 30.89
CA GLU A 107 40.72 8.56 31.20
C GLU A 107 39.26 9.07 31.16
N ASP A 108 39.04 10.39 31.26
CA ASP A 108 37.73 11.05 31.18
C ASP A 108 37.35 11.45 29.74
N GLY A 109 38.22 11.24 28.74
CA GLY A 109 37.99 11.68 27.36
C GLY A 109 38.37 13.14 27.08
N LYS A 110 39.20 13.79 27.90
CA LYS A 110 39.61 15.20 27.72
C LYS A 110 41.03 15.32 27.16
N ILE A 111 41.28 16.38 26.40
CA ILE A 111 42.62 16.70 25.90
C ILE A 111 43.56 16.98 27.08
N VAL A 112 44.69 16.30 27.12
CA VAL A 112 45.76 16.54 28.11
C VAL A 112 46.46 17.86 27.78
N GLU A 113 46.49 18.80 28.73
CA GLU A 113 47.22 20.06 28.60
C GLU A 113 48.67 19.94 29.16
N PRO A 114 49.69 20.52 28.49
CA PRO A 114 49.62 21.24 27.21
C PRO A 114 49.41 20.28 26.03
N ILE A 115 48.65 20.73 25.02
CA ILE A 115 48.36 19.92 23.84
C ILE A 115 49.65 19.59 23.06
N GLU A 116 49.86 18.30 22.82
CA GLU A 116 50.96 17.75 22.03
C GLU A 116 50.36 16.92 20.89
N ILE A 117 50.63 17.29 19.63
CA ILE A 117 50.17 16.55 18.45
C ILE A 117 51.23 15.51 18.10
N LEU A 118 50.84 14.24 18.14
CA LEU A 118 51.73 13.10 18.16
C LEU A 118 51.38 12.11 17.04
N PRO A 119 52.33 11.85 16.12
CA PRO A 119 52.13 10.83 15.09
C PRO A 119 51.91 9.42 15.65
N GLU A 120 52.47 9.08 16.82
CA GLU A 120 52.28 7.77 17.45
C GLU A 120 50.86 7.52 17.99
N LEU A 121 50.02 8.57 18.09
CA LEU A 121 48.61 8.46 18.46
C LEU A 121 47.67 8.40 17.26
N ALA A 122 48.22 8.45 16.05
CA ALA A 122 47.47 8.36 14.81
C ALA A 122 46.73 7.03 14.68
N THR A 123 45.48 7.08 14.27
CA THR A 123 44.58 5.93 14.35
C THR A 123 44.60 5.03 13.11
N ASP A 124 44.95 5.54 11.93
CA ASP A 124 44.94 4.80 10.66
C ASP A 124 45.80 5.43 9.53
N ARG A 125 47.08 5.76 9.79
CA ARG A 125 47.97 6.49 8.84
C ARG A 125 48.14 5.87 7.45
N ASP A 126 48.06 4.55 7.36
CA ASP A 126 48.22 3.84 6.09
C ASP A 126 46.87 3.39 5.49
N GLY A 127 45.76 3.89 6.05
CA GLY A 127 44.40 3.63 5.59
C GLY A 127 43.97 2.16 5.71
N LYS A 128 44.72 1.32 6.44
CA LYS A 128 44.45 -0.11 6.51
C LYS A 128 43.22 -0.46 7.32
N ARG A 129 42.91 0.26 8.39
CA ARG A 129 41.72 0.00 9.22
C ARG A 129 40.45 0.38 8.47
N ARG A 130 40.43 1.49 7.74
CA ARG A 130 39.28 1.94 6.93
C ARG A 130 39.22 1.31 5.53
N TYR A 131 40.15 1.67 4.65
CA TYR A 131 40.02 1.41 3.21
C TYR A 131 40.41 -0.03 2.83
N GLN A 132 41.51 -0.56 3.38
CA GLN A 132 41.94 -1.93 3.09
C GLN A 132 40.89 -2.94 3.58
N GLN A 133 40.31 -2.77 4.77
CA GLN A 133 39.23 -3.63 5.26
C GLN A 133 37.95 -3.51 4.42
N LEU A 134 37.59 -2.32 3.94
CA LEU A 134 36.48 -2.19 3.00
C LEU A 134 36.75 -2.91 1.66
N ILE A 135 37.99 -2.89 1.16
CA ILE A 135 38.41 -3.65 -0.04
C ILE A 135 38.32 -5.16 0.19
N GLU A 136 38.66 -5.65 1.38
CA GLU A 136 38.56 -7.06 1.78
C GLU A 136 37.09 -7.50 1.91
N PHE A 137 36.24 -6.72 2.60
CA PHE A 137 34.80 -6.94 2.65
C PHE A 137 34.16 -7.00 1.25
N LEU A 138 34.50 -6.06 0.36
CA LEU A 138 34.01 -6.05 -1.01
C LEU A 138 34.51 -7.26 -1.82
N SER A 139 35.73 -7.73 -1.56
CA SER A 139 36.27 -8.91 -2.25
C SER A 139 35.61 -10.21 -1.80
N ASN A 140 35.12 -10.26 -0.56
CA ASN A 140 34.33 -11.37 0.00
C ASN A 140 32.81 -11.25 -0.29
N SER A 141 32.35 -10.09 -0.76
CA SER A 141 30.95 -9.87 -1.15
C SER A 141 30.61 -10.48 -2.51
N PRO A 142 29.36 -10.96 -2.75
CA PRO A 142 28.95 -11.52 -4.04
C PRO A 142 29.26 -10.61 -5.24
N ALA A 143 29.80 -11.19 -6.32
CA ALA A 143 30.18 -10.44 -7.51
C ALA A 143 28.97 -10.01 -8.37
N ASN A 144 27.92 -10.84 -8.37
CA ASN A 144 26.72 -10.67 -9.18
C ASN A 144 25.51 -10.56 -8.25
N ASP A 145 25.14 -9.35 -7.90
CA ASP A 145 23.90 -9.04 -7.17
C ASP A 145 23.32 -7.74 -7.78
N PRO A 146 22.30 -7.81 -8.64
CA PRO A 146 21.77 -6.65 -9.35
C PRO A 146 21.01 -5.68 -8.45
N ASP A 147 20.53 -6.16 -7.30
CA ASP A 147 19.74 -5.39 -6.33
C ASP A 147 20.60 -4.79 -5.21
N ARG A 148 21.90 -5.13 -5.14
CA ARG A 148 22.86 -4.56 -4.19
C ARG A 148 23.66 -3.41 -4.79
N TYR A 149 23.68 -2.27 -4.10
CA TYR A 149 24.37 -1.06 -4.52
C TYR A 149 25.32 -0.57 -3.43
N TYR A 150 26.39 0.08 -3.86
CA TYR A 150 27.41 0.65 -2.99
C TYR A 150 27.67 2.11 -3.34
N SER A 151 27.92 2.93 -2.32
CA SER A 151 28.32 4.33 -2.43
C SER A 151 29.33 4.69 -1.34
N LEU A 152 30.12 5.73 -1.61
CA LEU A 152 31.18 6.20 -0.72
C LEU A 152 31.10 7.72 -0.55
N ILE A 153 31.04 8.15 0.70
CA ILE A 153 31.20 9.53 1.14
C ILE A 153 32.47 9.58 1.99
N ASN A 154 33.39 10.48 1.66
CA ASN A 154 34.52 10.79 2.52
C ASN A 154 34.28 12.17 3.15
N PHE A 155 34.69 12.37 4.40
CA PHE A 155 34.53 13.66 5.08
C PHE A 155 35.74 14.04 5.92
N SER A 156 35.98 15.34 6.05
CA SER A 156 36.81 15.94 7.10
C SER A 156 36.20 17.31 7.47
N THR A 157 36.87 18.42 7.14
CA THR A 157 36.30 19.79 7.25
C THR A 157 35.08 19.99 6.35
N THR A 158 34.95 19.18 5.29
CA THR A 158 33.77 19.12 4.42
C THR A 158 33.51 17.66 4.03
N ALA A 159 32.31 17.35 3.55
CA ALA A 159 31.97 16.01 3.06
C ALA A 159 31.77 16.00 1.53
N ARG A 160 32.18 14.91 0.89
CA ARG A 160 32.06 14.70 -0.55
C ARG A 160 31.62 13.26 -0.85
N THR A 161 30.58 13.11 -1.66
CA THR A 161 30.28 11.84 -2.34
C THR A 161 31.41 11.54 -3.33
N VAL A 162 32.27 10.57 -2.99
CA VAL A 162 33.33 10.06 -3.87
C VAL A 162 32.70 9.28 -5.03
N ARG A 163 31.65 8.51 -4.73
CA ARG A 163 30.86 7.75 -5.71
C ARG A 163 29.44 7.56 -5.20
N GLY A 164 28.46 7.97 -6.01
CA GLY A 164 27.05 7.63 -5.82
C GLY A 164 26.75 6.15 -6.12
N PHE A 165 25.52 5.71 -5.88
CA PHE A 165 25.16 4.29 -5.94
C PHE A 165 25.55 3.59 -7.24
N THR A 166 26.22 2.45 -7.11
CA THR A 166 26.48 1.52 -8.21
C THR A 166 26.35 0.07 -7.75
N SER A 167 25.72 -0.78 -8.55
CA SER A 167 25.73 -2.23 -8.37
C SER A 167 26.97 -2.91 -8.96
N ASN A 168 27.82 -2.16 -9.68
CA ASN A 168 29.12 -2.67 -10.11
C ASN A 168 30.11 -2.65 -8.94
N ARG A 169 30.13 -3.76 -8.19
CA ARG A 169 31.02 -4.01 -7.05
C ARG A 169 32.49 -3.76 -7.36
N ASP A 170 32.98 -4.20 -8.52
CA ASP A 170 34.40 -4.08 -8.87
C ASP A 170 34.81 -2.64 -9.21
N LEU A 171 33.92 -1.88 -9.85
CA LEU A 171 34.07 -0.43 -10.03
C LEU A 171 34.05 0.30 -8.68
N PHE A 172 33.19 -0.12 -7.75
CA PHE A 172 33.17 0.42 -6.40
C PHE A 172 34.48 0.12 -5.64
N ARG A 173 34.93 -1.14 -5.58
CA ARG A 173 36.22 -1.53 -4.99
C ARG A 173 37.40 -0.78 -5.59
N THR A 174 37.43 -0.59 -6.91
CA THR A 174 38.46 0.21 -7.58
C THR A 174 38.44 1.68 -7.12
N THR A 175 37.26 2.22 -6.79
CA THR A 175 37.13 3.57 -6.24
C THR A 175 37.69 3.65 -4.81
N VAL A 176 37.41 2.65 -3.97
CA VAL A 176 37.98 2.54 -2.61
C VAL A 176 39.52 2.41 -2.67
N GLN A 177 40.04 1.58 -3.58
CA GLN A 177 41.48 1.43 -3.84
C GLN A 177 42.15 2.74 -4.26
N ASN A 178 41.47 3.58 -5.04
CA ASN A 178 42.01 4.87 -5.45
C ASN A 178 42.10 5.87 -4.28
N GLU A 179 41.15 5.87 -3.34
CA GLU A 179 41.22 6.71 -2.13
C GLU A 179 42.29 6.22 -1.14
N LEU A 180 42.57 4.91 -1.08
CA LEU A 180 43.72 4.33 -0.35
C LEU A 180 45.07 4.67 -1.00
N THR A 181 45.15 4.64 -2.34
CA THR A 181 46.39 4.91 -3.07
C THR A 181 46.76 6.39 -3.06
N ASN A 182 45.75 7.27 -2.99
CA ASN A 182 45.89 8.71 -2.88
C ASN A 182 45.42 9.18 -1.48
N LEU A 183 45.86 8.47 -0.43
CA LEU A 183 45.48 8.80 0.93
C LEU A 183 46.01 10.19 1.31
N LEU A 184 45.10 11.02 1.81
CA LEU A 184 45.34 12.36 2.31
C LEU A 184 44.27 12.60 3.37
N ASP A 185 44.65 12.43 4.63
CA ASP A 185 43.79 12.70 5.77
C ASP A 185 44.22 14.03 6.39
N GLU A 186 43.34 15.02 6.32
CA GLU A 186 43.64 16.40 6.72
C GLU A 186 42.37 17.15 7.12
N GLY A 187 42.56 18.18 7.94
CA GLY A 187 41.48 19.04 8.40
C GLY A 187 40.71 18.46 9.60
N ALA A 188 39.52 19.01 9.79
CA ALA A 188 38.68 18.82 10.97
C ALA A 188 37.72 17.63 10.84
N THR A 189 36.86 17.41 11.83
CA THR A 189 35.93 16.28 11.89
C THR A 189 34.48 16.79 11.84
N ASP A 190 33.91 17.00 10.65
CA ASP A 190 32.55 17.55 10.46
C ASP A 190 31.49 16.46 10.20
N TYR A 191 30.84 15.99 11.27
CA TYR A 191 29.77 14.99 11.20
C TYR A 191 28.50 15.53 10.54
N LEU A 192 28.15 16.80 10.75
CA LEU A 192 26.95 17.41 10.17
C LEU A 192 27.03 17.51 8.63
N ALA A 193 28.21 17.82 8.09
CA ALA A 193 28.48 17.79 6.66
C ALA A 193 28.36 16.35 6.13
N ALA A 194 28.93 15.36 6.83
CA ALA A 194 28.90 13.96 6.43
C ALA A 194 27.47 13.38 6.37
N ILE A 195 26.69 13.56 7.44
CA ILE A 195 25.28 13.12 7.51
C ILE A 195 24.41 13.95 6.55
N GLY A 196 24.71 15.24 6.38
CA GLY A 196 24.07 16.09 5.38
C GLY A 196 24.30 15.61 3.95
N GLN A 197 25.51 15.14 3.62
CA GLN A 197 25.82 14.57 2.32
C GLN A 197 25.10 13.24 2.07
N ALA A 198 24.92 12.42 3.12
CA ALA A 198 24.12 11.20 3.06
C ALA A 198 22.62 11.50 2.84
N TYR A 199 22.06 12.50 3.53
CA TYR A 199 20.69 12.99 3.29
C TYR A 199 20.49 13.35 1.80
N GLN A 200 21.41 14.14 1.22
CA GLN A 200 21.31 14.55 -0.18
C GLN A 200 21.43 13.36 -1.15
N LEU A 201 22.31 12.40 -0.85
CA LEU A 201 22.48 11.20 -1.68
C LEU A 201 21.23 10.31 -1.68
N ILE A 202 20.63 10.07 -0.50
CA ILE A 202 19.39 9.30 -0.36
C ILE A 202 18.23 10.03 -1.05
N ASN A 203 18.05 11.32 -0.80
CA ASN A 203 16.97 12.10 -1.39
C ASN A 203 17.05 12.16 -2.93
N ALA A 204 18.26 12.30 -3.49
CA ALA A 204 18.46 12.26 -4.94
C ALA A 204 18.12 10.87 -5.55
N ASP A 205 18.43 9.78 -4.84
CA ASP A 205 18.09 8.43 -5.28
C ASP A 205 16.58 8.15 -5.20
N ILE A 206 15.90 8.60 -4.13
CA ILE A 206 14.44 8.55 -4.01
C ILE A 206 13.77 9.29 -5.18
N LEU A 207 14.25 10.48 -5.55
CA LEU A 207 13.73 11.23 -6.68
C LEU A 207 13.94 10.47 -8.00
N ALA A 208 15.10 9.86 -8.21
CA ALA A 208 15.35 9.02 -9.39
C ALA A 208 14.45 7.77 -9.43
N ALA A 209 14.18 7.13 -8.28
CA ALA A 209 13.26 6.01 -8.18
C ALA A 209 11.80 6.42 -8.47
N LYS A 210 11.37 7.60 -8.00
CA LYS A 210 10.07 8.21 -8.35
C LYS A 210 9.96 8.45 -9.87
N THR A 211 10.99 9.01 -10.49
CA THR A 211 10.99 9.21 -11.96
C THR A 211 10.96 7.89 -12.73
N ALA A 212 11.68 6.86 -12.27
CA ALA A 212 11.66 5.55 -12.91
C ALA A 212 10.27 4.89 -12.85
N ALA A 213 9.58 4.96 -11.71
CA ALA A 213 8.24 4.39 -11.54
C ALA A 213 7.14 5.08 -12.39
N ILE A 214 7.38 6.29 -12.91
CA ILE A 214 6.48 6.94 -13.89
C ILE A 214 6.62 6.29 -15.28
N ALA A 215 7.78 5.72 -15.60
CA ALA A 215 8.06 5.10 -16.90
C ALA A 215 7.79 3.58 -16.93
N ASP A 216 7.81 2.94 -15.76
CA ASP A 216 7.62 1.49 -15.57
C ASP A 216 6.96 1.24 -14.19
N PRO A 217 5.61 1.43 -14.07
CA PRO A 217 4.90 1.32 -12.79
C PRO A 217 4.99 -0.07 -12.16
N ASP A 218 4.95 -1.12 -12.98
CA ASP A 218 5.02 -2.53 -12.59
C ASP A 218 6.33 -2.92 -11.88
N ASN A 219 7.41 -2.20 -12.17
CA ASN A 219 8.76 -2.51 -11.73
C ASN A 219 9.22 -1.60 -10.57
N LYS A 220 8.24 -1.10 -9.79
CA LYS A 220 8.45 -0.23 -8.62
C LYS A 220 9.14 -1.01 -7.49
N VAL A 221 10.46 -0.81 -7.36
CA VAL A 221 11.30 -1.44 -6.34
C VAL A 221 11.72 -0.42 -5.27
N SER A 222 11.36 -0.69 -4.01
CA SER A 222 11.79 0.08 -2.84
C SER A 222 13.27 -0.17 -2.50
N SER A 223 13.89 0.73 -1.74
CA SER A 223 15.29 0.63 -1.31
C SER A 223 15.42 0.54 0.21
N THR A 224 16.35 -0.29 0.67
CA THR A 224 16.83 -0.37 2.06
C THR A 224 18.20 0.27 2.13
N TYR A 225 18.38 1.30 2.95
CA TYR A 225 19.63 2.06 3.05
C TYR A 225 20.42 1.68 4.31
N LEU A 226 21.67 1.27 4.09
CA LEU A 226 22.62 0.86 5.12
C LEU A 226 23.73 1.91 5.22
N ILE A 227 23.58 2.87 6.11
CA ILE A 227 24.60 3.89 6.38
C ILE A 227 25.62 3.31 7.36
N VAL A 228 26.88 3.29 6.95
CA VAL A 228 28.00 2.80 7.76
C VAL A 228 28.94 3.98 8.02
N PHE A 229 28.88 4.54 9.23
CA PHE A 229 29.63 5.73 9.61
C PHE A 229 30.84 5.36 10.47
N VAL A 230 32.06 5.56 9.98
CA VAL A 230 33.30 5.25 10.71
C VAL A 230 34.12 6.52 10.98
N SER A 231 34.54 6.72 12.22
CA SER A 231 35.33 7.87 12.69
C SER A 231 36.15 7.54 13.94
N ASP A 232 37.24 8.27 14.15
CA ASP A 232 38.25 8.00 15.18
C ASP A 232 38.21 8.94 16.39
N GLY A 233 37.36 9.99 16.35
CA GLY A 233 37.33 11.02 17.39
C GLY A 233 36.03 11.84 17.41
N PHE A 234 35.95 12.76 18.36
CA PHE A 234 34.81 13.67 18.53
C PHE A 234 34.76 14.69 17.37
N PRO A 235 33.58 15.20 16.97
CA PRO A 235 33.43 16.16 15.86
C PRO A 235 33.95 17.57 16.22
N VAL A 236 35.27 17.70 16.32
CA VAL A 236 35.99 18.95 16.58
C VAL A 236 36.26 19.66 15.26
N LEU A 237 35.82 20.92 15.16
CA LEU A 237 36.00 21.79 14.00
C LEU A 237 37.29 22.62 14.09
N SER A 238 37.68 23.03 15.30
CA SER A 238 38.96 23.68 15.58
C SER A 238 39.30 23.68 17.07
N ILE A 239 40.59 23.88 17.40
CA ILE A 239 41.10 24.04 18.77
C ILE A 239 41.86 25.36 18.85
N ASP A 240 41.44 26.26 19.75
CA ASP A 240 42.18 27.50 20.04
C ASP A 240 43.26 27.22 21.11
N THR A 241 44.49 27.05 20.64
CA THR A 241 45.68 26.79 21.47
C THR A 241 46.26 28.03 22.14
N THR A 242 45.65 29.22 21.94
CA THR A 242 46.13 30.49 22.53
C THR A 242 45.54 30.77 23.91
N ARG A 243 44.65 29.90 24.40
CA ARG A 243 43.90 30.06 25.66
C ARG A 243 44.20 28.92 26.63
N THR A 244 44.00 29.20 27.91
CA THR A 244 44.13 28.24 29.02
C THR A 244 42.93 28.42 29.95
N PRO A 245 42.04 27.41 30.12
CA PRO A 245 42.03 26.13 29.39
C PRO A 245 41.82 26.31 27.88
N LEU A 246 42.18 25.27 27.12
CA LEU A 246 41.98 25.21 25.67
C LEU A 246 40.49 25.39 25.31
N VAL A 247 40.19 26.08 24.21
CA VAL A 247 38.81 26.22 23.71
C VAL A 247 38.62 25.37 22.46
N LEU A 248 37.84 24.29 22.62
CA LEU A 248 37.42 23.43 21.52
C LEU A 248 36.15 24.00 20.87
N ASN A 249 36.18 24.19 19.57
CA ASN A 249 34.99 24.43 18.76
C ASN A 249 34.51 23.09 18.20
N ALA A 250 33.53 22.47 18.86
CA ALA A 250 33.01 21.15 18.48
C ALA A 250 31.51 21.19 18.18
N GLN A 251 31.07 20.30 17.29
CA GLN A 251 29.67 20.17 16.92
C GLN A 251 28.85 19.60 18.07
N GLN A 252 27.64 20.14 18.26
CA GLN A 252 26.78 19.74 19.37
C GLN A 252 26.16 18.36 19.12
N PRO A 253 26.29 17.39 20.05
CA PRO A 253 25.67 16.08 19.96
C PRO A 253 24.18 16.12 19.60
N SER A 254 23.41 17.03 20.22
CA SER A 254 21.97 17.18 19.96
C SER A 254 21.66 17.55 18.50
N SER A 255 22.47 18.41 17.87
CA SER A 255 22.33 18.77 16.45
C SER A 255 22.65 17.60 15.53
N ILE A 256 23.67 16.80 15.86
CA ILE A 256 24.06 15.61 15.10
C ILE A 256 22.97 14.54 15.18
N ILE A 257 22.49 14.23 16.39
CA ILE A 257 21.39 13.29 16.60
C ILE A 257 20.12 13.75 15.89
N GLN A 258 19.82 15.05 15.88
CA GLN A 258 18.71 15.57 15.10
C GLN A 258 18.93 15.38 13.59
N LYS A 259 20.14 15.61 13.07
CA LYS A 259 20.46 15.37 11.66
C LYS A 259 20.29 13.91 11.24
N VAL A 260 20.58 12.95 12.13
CA VAL A 260 20.29 11.51 11.90
C VAL A 260 18.77 11.28 11.80
N ARG A 261 17.95 11.90 12.65
CA ARG A 261 16.49 11.80 12.56
C ARG A 261 15.94 12.44 11.29
N ASP A 262 16.50 13.56 10.84
CA ASP A 262 16.13 14.17 9.56
C ASP A 262 16.38 13.20 8.38
N VAL A 263 17.43 12.39 8.44
CA VAL A 263 17.69 11.32 7.46
C VAL A 263 16.65 10.21 7.56
N LEU A 264 16.29 9.76 8.77
CA LEU A 264 15.21 8.76 8.93
C LEU A 264 13.84 9.27 8.47
N ALA A 265 13.55 10.56 8.58
CA ALA A 265 12.30 11.14 8.08
C ALA A 265 12.11 10.97 6.55
N LEU A 266 13.20 10.78 5.79
CA LEU A 266 13.09 10.41 4.37
C LEU A 266 12.35 9.06 4.18
N GLN A 267 12.39 8.15 5.15
CA GLN A 267 11.60 6.92 5.12
C GLN A 267 10.11 7.19 5.36
N THR A 268 9.75 8.03 6.32
CA THR A 268 8.33 8.32 6.61
C THR A 268 7.66 9.08 5.46
N ASP A 269 8.39 10.03 4.88
CA ASP A 269 7.88 10.90 3.82
C ASP A 269 7.88 10.22 2.44
N ASN A 270 8.56 9.06 2.33
CA ASN A 270 8.73 8.30 1.09
C ASN A 270 8.67 6.79 1.34
N SER A 271 7.81 6.33 2.24
CA SER A 271 7.55 4.90 2.55
C SER A 271 7.29 4.08 1.28
N ASP A 272 6.84 4.78 0.25
CA ASP A 272 6.55 4.26 -1.06
C ASP A 272 7.76 3.78 -1.88
N PHE A 273 8.95 4.30 -1.58
CA PHE A 273 10.23 4.05 -2.27
C PHE A 273 11.36 3.66 -1.30
N VAL A 274 11.14 3.84 0.01
CA VAL A 274 12.10 3.57 1.08
C VAL A 274 11.48 2.56 2.02
N ASP A 275 12.01 1.34 2.00
CA ASP A 275 11.59 0.28 2.93
C ASP A 275 12.11 0.60 4.35
N SER A 276 13.41 0.91 4.44
CA SER A 276 14.13 1.09 5.70
C SER A 276 15.37 1.96 5.51
N ILE A 277 15.72 2.73 6.55
CA ILE A 277 17.03 3.40 6.66
C ILE A 277 17.62 3.02 8.02
N ASN A 278 18.85 2.50 8.02
CA ASN A 278 19.59 2.16 9.23
C ASN A 278 20.96 2.85 9.20
N LEU A 279 21.35 3.46 10.31
CA LEU A 279 22.70 4.03 10.50
C LEU A 279 23.43 3.24 11.59
N PHE A 280 24.53 2.64 11.19
CA PHE A 280 25.49 1.97 12.06
C PHE A 280 26.73 2.84 12.25
N THR A 281 27.41 2.67 13.38
CA THR A 281 28.66 3.39 13.66
C THR A 281 29.81 2.46 14.01
N GLY A 282 31.02 2.82 13.58
CA GLY A 282 32.27 2.17 13.96
C GLY A 282 33.23 3.20 14.55
N TYR A 283 33.46 3.12 15.85
CA TYR A 283 34.48 3.93 16.54
C TYR A 283 35.80 3.16 16.58
N TYR A 284 36.93 3.78 16.20
CA TYR A 284 38.24 3.14 16.24
C TYR A 284 39.30 4.07 16.83
N PHE A 285 40.16 3.53 17.70
CA PHE A 285 41.14 4.32 18.45
C PHE A 285 42.42 3.51 18.70
N VAL A 286 43.46 4.14 19.26
CA VAL A 286 44.70 3.47 19.67
C VAL A 286 44.73 3.24 21.19
N THR A 287 45.41 2.18 21.63
CA THR A 287 45.40 1.76 23.04
C THR A 287 45.90 2.87 23.96
N GLY A 288 45.06 3.28 24.92
CA GLY A 288 45.38 4.35 25.86
C GLY A 288 45.08 5.78 25.36
N ASN A 289 44.38 5.92 24.22
CA ASN A 289 43.90 7.22 23.71
C ASN A 289 42.42 7.11 23.30
N GLU A 290 41.56 6.65 24.22
CA GLU A 290 40.11 6.51 23.98
C GLU A 290 39.37 7.82 24.25
N ASP A 291 38.64 8.31 23.26
CA ASP A 291 37.67 9.40 23.43
C ASP A 291 36.30 8.79 23.81
N THR A 292 36.03 8.74 25.11
CA THR A 292 34.79 8.18 25.65
C THR A 292 33.55 8.97 25.22
N ALA A 293 33.69 10.27 24.95
CA ALA A 293 32.61 11.13 24.47
C ALA A 293 32.31 10.86 22.98
N ALA A 294 33.33 10.61 22.16
CA ALA A 294 33.17 10.20 20.77
C ALA A 294 32.50 8.84 20.66
N ARG A 295 32.95 7.85 21.45
CA ARG A 295 32.30 6.53 21.51
C ARG A 295 30.83 6.64 21.91
N GLN A 296 30.52 7.46 22.93
CA GLN A 296 29.13 7.66 23.38
C GLN A 296 28.28 8.34 22.30
N LEU A 297 28.79 9.40 21.65
CA LEU A 297 28.10 10.08 20.56
C LEU A 297 27.81 9.13 19.38
N LEU A 298 28.79 8.33 18.96
CA LEU A 298 28.62 7.34 17.90
C LEU A 298 27.61 6.24 18.30
N ALA A 299 27.57 5.83 19.57
CA ALA A 299 26.56 4.91 20.09
C ALA A 299 25.15 5.52 20.08
N ASP A 300 25.02 6.80 20.42
CA ASP A 300 23.74 7.51 20.38
C ASP A 300 23.27 7.79 18.94
N MET A 301 24.20 8.04 18.00
CA MET A 301 23.92 8.14 16.56
C MET A 301 23.35 6.83 16.00
N ALA A 302 23.98 5.69 16.30
CA ALA A 302 23.48 4.40 15.84
C ALA A 302 22.10 4.09 16.42
N ARG A 303 21.89 4.36 17.73
CA ARG A 303 20.57 4.18 18.38
C ARG A 303 19.51 5.07 17.75
N ALA A 304 19.82 6.34 17.48
CA ALA A 304 18.93 7.28 16.82
C ALA A 304 18.65 6.92 15.35
N GLY A 305 19.56 6.18 14.71
CA GLY A 305 19.47 5.68 13.34
C GLY A 305 19.00 4.24 13.20
N HIS A 306 18.44 3.62 14.25
CA HIS A 306 17.98 2.22 14.26
C HIS A 306 19.06 1.19 13.85
N GLY A 307 20.34 1.47 14.10
CA GLY A 307 21.45 0.55 13.85
C GLY A 307 22.21 0.20 15.13
N LEU A 308 23.37 -0.44 14.95
CA LEU A 308 24.28 -0.85 16.02
C LEU A 308 25.59 -0.06 15.95
N ALA A 309 26.20 0.13 17.12
CA ALA A 309 27.50 0.76 17.27
C ALA A 309 28.55 -0.28 17.66
N TYR A 310 29.69 -0.23 16.98
CA TYR A 310 30.84 -1.10 17.21
C TYR A 310 32.06 -0.25 17.59
N THR A 311 33.01 -0.87 18.29
CA THR A 311 34.22 -0.21 18.78
C THR A 311 35.41 -1.13 18.52
N PHE A 312 36.47 -0.58 17.90
CA PHE A 312 37.65 -1.31 17.46
C PHE A 312 38.90 -0.75 18.16
N GLY A 313 39.39 -1.49 19.15
CA GLY A 313 40.41 -1.01 20.09
C GLY A 313 41.85 -1.27 19.65
N GLY A 314 42.73 -0.28 19.84
CA GLY A 314 44.18 -0.47 19.66
C GLY A 314 44.60 -0.71 18.22
N THR A 315 44.87 -1.96 17.87
CA THR A 315 45.29 -2.39 16.51
C THR A 315 44.20 -3.21 15.80
N GLU A 316 43.01 -3.32 16.40
CA GLU A 316 41.88 -4.04 15.83
C GLU A 316 41.42 -3.42 14.49
N LEU A 317 41.22 -4.28 13.49
CA LEU A 317 40.78 -3.90 12.15
C LEU A 317 39.25 -3.78 12.13
N ILE A 318 38.71 -2.87 11.31
CA ILE A 318 37.26 -2.66 11.18
C ILE A 318 36.65 -3.80 10.36
N ASP A 319 35.92 -4.71 11.00
CA ASP A 319 35.16 -5.73 10.28
C ASP A 319 33.86 -5.14 9.72
N PHE A 320 33.85 -4.84 8.42
CA PHE A 320 32.67 -4.31 7.74
C PHE A 320 31.51 -5.31 7.61
N SER A 321 31.73 -6.61 7.89
CA SER A 321 30.66 -7.61 7.86
C SER A 321 29.65 -7.45 9.01
N TYR A 322 30.03 -6.78 10.10
CA TYR A 322 29.14 -6.48 11.24
C TYR A 322 28.03 -5.46 10.90
N PHE A 323 28.17 -4.72 9.80
CA PHE A 323 27.22 -3.68 9.39
C PHE A 323 26.15 -4.21 8.42
N GLN A 324 25.34 -5.15 8.89
CA GLN A 324 24.26 -5.77 8.12
C GLN A 324 22.94 -5.75 8.89
N VAL A 325 21.83 -5.61 8.18
CA VAL A 325 20.48 -5.85 8.72
C VAL A 325 20.13 -7.32 8.46
N PRO A 326 19.49 -8.04 9.41
CA PRO A 326 19.04 -9.41 9.17
C PRO A 326 18.08 -9.49 7.98
N GLU A 327 18.22 -10.52 7.14
CA GLU A 327 17.26 -10.78 6.07
C GLU A 327 15.86 -11.00 6.68
N LYS A 328 14.91 -10.14 6.29
CA LYS A 328 13.55 -10.16 6.82
C LYS A 328 12.62 -10.82 5.80
N LEU A 329 12.19 -12.04 6.10
CA LEU A 329 11.20 -12.75 5.29
C LEU A 329 9.83 -12.11 5.48
N LEU A 330 9.28 -11.52 4.43
CA LEU A 330 7.97 -10.88 4.44
C LEU A 330 6.88 -11.94 4.30
N LYS A 331 6.33 -12.39 5.43
CA LYS A 331 5.17 -13.27 5.44
C LYS A 331 3.91 -12.49 5.05
N TYR A 332 3.16 -13.04 4.10
CA TYR A 332 1.83 -12.60 3.75
C TYR A 332 0.75 -13.37 4.52
N THR A 333 -0.32 -12.68 4.89
CA THR A 333 -1.52 -13.23 5.51
C THR A 333 -2.75 -12.77 4.73
N LEU A 334 -3.77 -13.64 4.62
CA LEU A 334 -5.03 -13.26 3.99
C LEU A 334 -5.70 -12.11 4.77
N SER A 335 -6.03 -11.04 4.07
CA SER A 335 -6.76 -9.88 4.58
C SER A 335 -8.23 -9.94 4.16
N GLU A 336 -8.49 -10.28 2.90
CA GLU A 336 -9.83 -10.38 2.32
C GLU A 336 -9.91 -11.51 1.27
N ILE A 337 -11.10 -12.11 1.11
CA ILE A 337 -11.42 -13.06 0.04
C ILE A 337 -12.90 -12.92 -0.39
N ILE A 338 -13.16 -12.39 -1.57
CA ILE A 338 -14.50 -12.33 -2.18
C ILE A 338 -14.60 -13.45 -3.21
N VAL A 339 -15.76 -14.14 -3.27
CA VAL A 339 -16.01 -15.19 -4.26
C VAL A 339 -17.35 -14.97 -4.95
N THR A 340 -17.30 -14.78 -6.26
CA THR A 340 -18.46 -14.45 -7.10
C THR A 340 -18.68 -15.50 -8.18
N ASN A 341 -19.86 -15.50 -8.79
CA ASN A 341 -20.10 -16.19 -10.05
C ASN A 341 -20.24 -15.13 -11.14
N ARG A 342 -19.23 -14.99 -12.00
CA ARG A 342 -19.19 -13.99 -13.06
C ARG A 342 -20.23 -14.20 -14.14
N SER A 343 -20.80 -15.41 -14.29
CA SER A 343 -21.85 -15.67 -15.30
C SER A 343 -23.27 -15.41 -14.82
N VAL A 344 -23.43 -14.93 -13.58
CA VAL A 344 -24.72 -14.61 -12.98
C VAL A 344 -24.63 -13.23 -12.36
N LEU A 345 -25.58 -12.36 -12.70
CA LEU A 345 -25.74 -11.07 -12.03
C LEU A 345 -27.16 -10.85 -11.55
N TRP A 346 -27.33 -9.83 -10.72
CA TRP A 346 -28.61 -9.31 -10.33
C TRP A 346 -29.03 -8.19 -11.28
N TRP A 347 -30.21 -8.33 -11.88
CA TRP A 347 -30.81 -7.32 -12.74
C TRP A 347 -32.27 -7.12 -12.31
N ASN A 348 -32.59 -5.91 -11.83
CA ASN A 348 -33.96 -5.54 -11.41
C ASN A 348 -34.62 -6.57 -10.44
N GLY A 349 -33.89 -6.99 -9.40
CA GLY A 349 -34.38 -7.95 -8.39
C GLY A 349 -34.47 -9.41 -8.84
N ARG A 350 -33.86 -9.76 -9.98
CA ARG A 350 -33.82 -11.13 -10.53
C ARG A 350 -32.39 -11.55 -10.84
N GLN A 351 -32.08 -12.83 -10.72
CA GLN A 351 -30.83 -13.39 -11.24
C GLN A 351 -30.99 -13.69 -12.73
N VAL A 352 -30.02 -13.24 -13.52
CA VAL A 352 -29.96 -13.39 -14.99
C VAL A 352 -28.58 -13.90 -15.41
N THR A 353 -28.50 -14.47 -16.61
CA THR A 353 -27.25 -14.95 -17.21
C THR A 353 -26.54 -13.84 -17.97
N ASP A 354 -25.22 -13.93 -17.94
CA ASP A 354 -24.23 -13.05 -18.58
C ASP A 354 -23.12 -14.01 -19.05
N SER A 355 -23.17 -14.40 -20.32
CA SER A 355 -22.44 -15.58 -20.79
C SER A 355 -20.95 -15.31 -21.06
N ASP A 356 -20.61 -14.10 -21.52
CA ASP A 356 -19.23 -13.65 -21.72
C ASP A 356 -18.59 -12.92 -20.52
N ARG A 357 -19.41 -12.54 -19.53
CA ARG A 357 -19.05 -12.06 -18.18
C ARG A 357 -18.67 -10.59 -18.07
N ASP A 358 -19.05 -9.76 -19.03
CA ASP A 358 -18.74 -8.33 -19.02
C ASP A 358 -19.59 -7.50 -18.04
N GLY A 359 -20.74 -8.03 -17.61
CA GLY A 359 -21.68 -7.37 -16.69
C GLY A 359 -23.02 -6.97 -17.31
N LEU A 360 -23.19 -7.08 -18.63
CA LEU A 360 -24.44 -6.84 -19.34
C LEU A 360 -25.20 -8.18 -19.50
N PRO A 361 -26.50 -8.28 -19.15
CA PRO A 361 -27.23 -9.55 -19.31
C PRO A 361 -27.46 -9.94 -20.77
N ASP A 362 -27.45 -11.25 -21.08
CA ASP A 362 -27.70 -11.78 -22.44
C ASP A 362 -29.02 -11.24 -23.05
N GLU A 363 -30.04 -11.02 -22.20
CA GLU A 363 -31.35 -10.52 -22.60
C GLU A 363 -31.33 -9.03 -23.00
N VAL A 364 -30.47 -8.23 -22.38
CA VAL A 364 -30.30 -6.80 -22.66
C VAL A 364 -29.44 -6.62 -23.92
N GLU A 365 -28.36 -7.39 -24.03
CA GLU A 365 -27.53 -7.42 -25.23
C GLU A 365 -28.32 -7.80 -26.48
N THR A 366 -29.17 -8.82 -26.38
CA THR A 366 -30.05 -9.23 -27.48
C THR A 366 -31.02 -8.12 -27.90
N GLU A 367 -31.46 -7.27 -26.95
CA GLU A 367 -32.28 -6.08 -27.25
C GLU A 367 -31.47 -4.95 -27.92
N LEU A 368 -30.22 -4.76 -27.50
CA LEU A 368 -29.31 -3.74 -28.04
C LEU A 368 -28.65 -4.13 -29.37
N GLY A 369 -28.61 -5.44 -29.67
CA GLY A 369 -28.02 -6.02 -30.88
C GLY A 369 -26.52 -6.31 -30.80
N SER A 370 -25.96 -6.36 -29.59
CA SER A 370 -24.66 -6.99 -29.29
C SER A 370 -24.72 -8.52 -29.40
N ASP A 371 -23.60 -9.20 -29.15
CA ASP A 371 -23.40 -10.64 -29.29
C ASP A 371 -23.06 -11.24 -27.92
N PRO A 372 -24.00 -11.88 -27.19
CA PRO A 372 -23.84 -12.33 -25.78
C PRO A 372 -22.73 -13.33 -25.45
N LEU A 373 -21.83 -13.57 -26.39
CA LEU A 373 -20.66 -14.43 -26.27
C LEU A 373 -19.36 -13.63 -26.51
N LYS A 374 -19.42 -12.30 -26.40
CA LYS A 374 -18.33 -11.35 -26.65
C LYS A 374 -18.49 -10.06 -25.84
N SER A 375 -17.71 -10.00 -24.76
CA SER A 375 -17.57 -8.83 -23.89
C SER A 375 -17.27 -7.49 -24.61
N ASP A 376 -16.70 -7.49 -25.83
CA ASP A 376 -16.60 -6.32 -26.71
C ASP A 376 -17.11 -6.76 -28.10
N SER A 377 -18.37 -6.43 -28.41
CA SER A 377 -19.09 -6.93 -29.59
C SER A 377 -18.61 -6.30 -30.90
N ASP A 378 -18.20 -5.03 -30.87
CA ASP A 378 -17.74 -4.29 -32.06
C ASP A 378 -16.21 -4.12 -32.15
N ALA A 379 -15.49 -4.66 -31.16
CA ALA A 379 -14.05 -4.86 -31.08
C ALA A 379 -13.24 -3.54 -30.97
N ASN A 380 -13.79 -2.54 -30.28
CA ASN A 380 -13.24 -1.20 -30.18
C ASN A 380 -12.23 -0.99 -29.02
N GLY A 381 -12.19 -1.93 -28.07
CA GLY A 381 -11.31 -1.97 -26.89
C GLY A 381 -11.98 -1.68 -25.55
N VAL A 382 -13.30 -1.51 -25.51
CA VAL A 382 -14.10 -1.26 -24.30
C VAL A 382 -15.27 -2.23 -24.31
N SER A 383 -15.65 -2.77 -23.15
CA SER A 383 -16.73 -3.74 -23.06
C SER A 383 -18.12 -3.15 -23.28
N ASP A 384 -19.04 -4.00 -23.73
CA ASP A 384 -20.43 -3.65 -24.01
C ASP A 384 -21.13 -3.07 -22.76
N TYR A 385 -20.89 -3.64 -21.57
CA TYR A 385 -21.36 -3.09 -20.30
C TYR A 385 -20.80 -1.70 -20.03
N VAL A 386 -19.49 -1.48 -20.21
CA VAL A 386 -18.88 -0.14 -20.03
C VAL A 386 -19.49 0.86 -21.01
N GLU A 387 -19.67 0.48 -22.28
CA GLU A 387 -20.33 1.33 -23.28
C GLU A 387 -21.79 1.66 -22.92
N TYR A 388 -22.55 0.67 -22.45
CA TYR A 388 -23.93 0.85 -21.99
C TYR A 388 -24.03 1.88 -20.86
N ARG A 389 -23.03 1.92 -19.96
CA ARG A 389 -22.99 2.83 -18.80
C ARG A 389 -22.42 4.23 -19.11
N THR A 390 -21.58 4.40 -20.13
CA THR A 390 -20.69 5.58 -20.23
C THR A 390 -21.18 6.76 -21.07
N SER A 391 -22.05 6.59 -22.08
CA SER A 391 -22.73 7.72 -22.77
C SER A 391 -23.74 7.25 -23.83
N PRO A 392 -24.82 7.99 -24.15
CA PRO A 392 -25.65 7.76 -25.34
C PRO A 392 -24.93 7.84 -26.71
N GLN A 393 -23.64 8.23 -26.73
CA GLN A 393 -22.79 8.17 -27.93
C GLN A 393 -21.94 6.90 -28.03
N SER A 394 -21.74 6.19 -26.91
CA SER A 394 -21.25 4.81 -26.91
C SER A 394 -22.41 3.85 -27.10
N LYS A 395 -22.12 2.69 -27.68
CA LYS A 395 -23.09 1.63 -27.88
C LYS A 395 -22.35 0.31 -27.95
N PRO A 396 -22.77 -0.73 -27.18
CA PRO A 396 -22.32 -2.12 -27.35
C PRO A 396 -22.14 -2.58 -28.80
N CYS A 397 -22.95 -2.04 -29.70
CA CYS A 397 -22.73 -2.22 -31.12
C CYS A 397 -22.81 -0.91 -31.91
N ALA A 398 -21.70 -0.52 -32.56
CA ALA A 398 -21.68 0.61 -33.49
C ALA A 398 -22.67 0.46 -34.67
N SER A 399 -22.86 -0.76 -35.21
CA SER A 399 -23.88 -0.99 -36.25
C SER A 399 -24.31 -2.45 -36.40
N ILE A 400 -25.62 -2.65 -36.60
CA ILE A 400 -26.24 -3.97 -36.82
C ILE A 400 -26.47 -4.18 -38.31
N GLN A 401 -25.93 -5.27 -38.88
CA GLN A 401 -26.20 -5.68 -40.26
C GLN A 401 -26.61 -7.16 -40.29
N GLY A 402 -27.77 -7.44 -40.91
CA GLY A 402 -28.28 -8.82 -41.00
C GLY A 402 -28.62 -9.46 -39.66
N GLY A 403 -28.89 -8.66 -38.62
CA GLY A 403 -29.17 -9.15 -37.26
C GLY A 403 -27.92 -9.59 -36.48
N ARG A 404 -26.75 -9.05 -36.82
CA ARG A 404 -25.48 -9.26 -36.09
C ARG A 404 -24.72 -7.96 -35.95
N CYS A 405 -24.03 -7.80 -34.82
CA CYS A 405 -23.12 -6.68 -34.65
C CYS A 405 -21.98 -6.69 -35.69
N GLN A 406 -21.57 -5.51 -36.14
CA GLN A 406 -20.49 -5.30 -37.09
C GLN A 406 -19.36 -4.48 -36.46
N THR A 407 -18.16 -5.06 -36.42
CA THR A 407 -16.92 -4.35 -36.05
C THR A 407 -16.50 -3.30 -37.11
N ALA A 408 -17.06 -3.40 -38.31
CA ALA A 408 -16.76 -2.50 -39.42
C ALA A 408 -17.40 -1.11 -39.23
N GLY A 409 -16.60 -0.15 -38.77
CA GLY A 409 -17.04 1.23 -38.53
C GLY A 409 -17.12 1.61 -37.05
N ALA A 410 -16.86 0.66 -36.14
CA ALA A 410 -16.63 0.92 -34.73
C ALA A 410 -15.55 1.99 -34.52
N ARG A 411 -15.81 2.94 -33.61
CA ARG A 411 -14.87 4.01 -33.29
C ARG A 411 -14.03 3.59 -32.10
N SER A 412 -12.81 3.13 -32.35
CA SER A 412 -11.92 2.78 -31.26
C SER A 412 -11.63 3.95 -30.32
N PHE A 413 -11.73 3.68 -29.02
CA PHE A 413 -11.37 4.57 -27.92
C PHE A 413 -9.90 5.03 -27.95
N VAL A 414 -9.08 4.37 -28.77
CA VAL A 414 -7.70 4.74 -29.14
C VAL A 414 -7.50 6.23 -29.44
N THR A 415 -8.45 6.89 -30.15
CA THR A 415 -8.16 8.20 -30.77
C THR A 415 -9.24 9.28 -30.66
N LEU A 416 -10.49 8.97 -30.29
CA LEU A 416 -11.61 9.90 -30.54
C LEU A 416 -12.79 9.88 -29.54
N ILE A 417 -12.58 10.33 -28.30
CA ILE A 417 -13.59 11.15 -27.60
C ILE A 417 -12.89 12.27 -26.77
N PRO A 418 -12.75 13.51 -27.32
CA PRO A 418 -12.11 14.61 -26.60
C PRO A 418 -12.81 15.05 -25.30
N SER A 419 -14.10 14.72 -25.13
CA SER A 419 -14.89 15.00 -23.92
C SER A 419 -14.84 13.91 -22.86
N LEU A 420 -14.27 12.73 -23.17
CA LEU A 420 -14.06 11.62 -22.23
C LEU A 420 -12.57 11.23 -22.11
N GLY A 421 -11.65 12.09 -22.58
CA GLY A 421 -10.21 11.91 -22.38
C GLY A 421 -9.62 10.63 -22.99
N GLY A 422 -10.18 10.14 -24.11
CA GLY A 422 -9.94 8.79 -24.64
C GLY A 422 -8.49 8.32 -24.70
N CYS A 423 -8.34 6.99 -24.62
CA CYS A 423 -7.20 6.18 -24.14
C CYS A 423 -5.86 6.27 -24.90
N SER A 424 -5.67 7.32 -25.69
CA SER A 424 -4.47 7.66 -26.45
C SER A 424 -3.18 7.82 -25.63
N SER A 425 -3.30 8.06 -24.32
CA SER A 425 -2.18 8.16 -23.38
C SER A 425 -1.74 6.83 -22.77
N ILE A 426 -2.52 5.76 -22.95
CA ILE A 426 -2.26 4.45 -22.36
C ILE A 426 -1.21 3.71 -23.20
N ILE A 427 -0.18 3.19 -22.54
CA ILE A 427 0.90 2.43 -23.17
C ILE A 427 0.65 0.95 -22.89
N GLY A 428 0.54 0.13 -23.93
CA GLY A 428 0.39 -1.33 -23.77
C GLY A 428 -0.68 -1.98 -24.66
N TRP A 429 -1.42 -1.21 -25.45
CA TRP A 429 -2.43 -1.76 -26.35
C TRP A 429 -1.86 -2.62 -27.49
N THR A 430 -2.71 -3.44 -28.10
CA THR A 430 -2.40 -4.17 -29.33
C THR A 430 -3.63 -4.32 -30.22
N ARG A 431 -3.42 -4.74 -31.48
CA ARG A 431 -4.49 -5.19 -32.37
C ARG A 431 -4.36 -6.67 -32.66
N VAL A 432 -5.28 -7.48 -32.15
CA VAL A 432 -5.32 -8.94 -32.35
C VAL A 432 -6.55 -9.27 -33.20
N GLY A 433 -6.33 -9.83 -34.40
CA GLY A 433 -7.43 -10.16 -35.32
C GLY A 433 -8.24 -8.97 -35.85
N GLY A 434 -7.83 -7.73 -35.56
CA GLY A 434 -8.54 -6.49 -35.89
C GLY A 434 -9.11 -5.78 -34.65
N ALA A 435 -9.46 -6.54 -33.61
CA ALA A 435 -9.89 -6.04 -32.31
C ALA A 435 -8.79 -5.22 -31.64
N VAL A 436 -9.18 -4.17 -30.93
CA VAL A 436 -8.29 -3.45 -30.02
C VAL A 436 -8.33 -4.14 -28.66
N VAL A 437 -7.16 -4.36 -28.07
CA VAL A 437 -7.04 -4.94 -26.73
C VAL A 437 -6.14 -4.02 -25.93
N PHE A 438 -6.67 -3.55 -24.80
CA PHE A 438 -5.89 -2.85 -23.77
C PHE A 438 -5.35 -3.85 -22.75
N ARG A 439 -4.39 -3.40 -21.97
CA ARG A 439 -3.93 -4.15 -20.81
C ARG A 439 -4.93 -3.92 -19.67
N ASP A 440 -5.06 -4.94 -18.83
CA ASP A 440 -5.58 -4.86 -17.47
C ASP A 440 -4.34 -4.97 -16.57
N SER A 441 -3.98 -3.86 -15.90
CA SER A 441 -2.71 -3.75 -15.19
C SER A 441 -2.76 -4.31 -13.78
N ASP A 442 -3.89 -4.17 -13.08
CA ASP A 442 -4.09 -4.59 -11.69
C ASP A 442 -4.94 -5.84 -11.49
N ILE A 443 -5.42 -6.43 -12.59
CA ILE A 443 -6.07 -7.74 -12.78
C ILE A 443 -7.47 -7.84 -12.16
N ASP A 444 -8.10 -6.71 -11.88
CA ASP A 444 -9.42 -6.62 -11.23
C ASP A 444 -10.60 -6.96 -12.16
N GLY A 445 -10.41 -6.85 -13.47
CA GLY A 445 -11.40 -7.17 -14.50
C GLY A 445 -11.90 -5.98 -15.33
N LEU A 446 -11.51 -4.74 -15.00
CA LEU A 446 -11.53 -3.59 -15.89
C LEU A 446 -10.15 -3.44 -16.53
N ASN A 447 -10.11 -3.10 -17.82
CA ASN A 447 -8.85 -2.77 -18.48
C ASN A 447 -8.51 -1.28 -18.31
N ASP A 448 -7.23 -0.93 -18.44
CA ASP A 448 -6.70 0.43 -18.20
C ASP A 448 -7.51 1.54 -18.92
N CYS A 449 -8.10 1.22 -20.07
CA CYS A 449 -8.92 2.15 -20.86
C CYS A 449 -10.34 2.27 -20.34
N GLU A 450 -10.96 1.19 -19.88
CA GLU A 450 -12.30 1.21 -19.29
C GLU A 450 -12.32 2.08 -18.04
N GLU A 451 -11.33 1.91 -17.16
CA GLU A 451 -11.13 2.78 -16.01
C GLU A 451 -10.95 4.25 -16.40
N MET A 452 -10.14 4.53 -17.42
CA MET A 452 -9.93 5.89 -17.93
C MET A 452 -11.24 6.50 -18.46
N VAL A 453 -12.04 5.73 -19.20
CA VAL A 453 -13.34 6.17 -19.75
C VAL A 453 -14.38 6.36 -18.65
N LEU A 454 -14.35 5.54 -17.61
CA LEU A 454 -15.17 5.68 -16.40
C LEU A 454 -14.70 6.84 -15.50
N GLY A 455 -13.51 7.39 -15.74
CA GLY A 455 -12.96 8.56 -15.06
C GLY A 455 -12.09 8.25 -13.84
N ASN A 456 -11.62 7.01 -13.68
CA ASN A 456 -10.74 6.57 -12.60
C ASN A 456 -9.25 6.76 -12.95
N THR A 457 -8.87 7.85 -13.63
CA THR A 457 -7.50 8.01 -14.19
C THR A 457 -6.37 7.97 -13.15
N ALA A 458 -6.66 8.20 -11.86
CA ALA A 458 -5.68 8.04 -10.78
C ALA A 458 -5.54 6.59 -10.28
N GLY A 459 -6.54 5.76 -10.53
CA GLY A 459 -6.68 4.38 -10.05
C GLY A 459 -6.30 3.27 -11.03
N ILE A 460 -5.81 3.60 -12.25
CA ILE A 460 -5.51 2.66 -13.37
C ILE A 460 -4.55 1.47 -13.02
N ASN A 461 -4.01 1.44 -11.80
CA ASN A 461 -3.10 0.42 -11.30
C ASN A 461 -3.42 0.11 -9.82
N GLU A 462 -4.69 0.21 -9.44
CA GLU A 462 -5.19 0.04 -8.08
C GLU A 462 -6.55 -0.66 -8.12
N PHE A 463 -6.54 -2.00 -7.98
CA PHE A 463 -7.73 -2.88 -8.03
C PHE A 463 -8.91 -2.51 -7.09
N ASP A 464 -8.70 -1.53 -6.21
CA ASP A 464 -9.53 -1.01 -5.11
C ASP A 464 -9.11 0.47 -4.95
N ALA A 465 -9.31 1.27 -6.01
CA ALA A 465 -8.75 2.63 -6.14
C ALA A 465 -9.38 3.63 -5.15
N ASN A 466 -10.57 3.31 -4.66
CA ASN A 466 -11.24 4.08 -3.61
C ASN A 466 -10.83 3.62 -2.19
N GLY A 467 -10.22 2.44 -2.04
CA GLY A 467 -9.71 1.89 -0.79
C GLY A 467 -10.77 1.33 0.16
N ASP A 468 -11.97 1.01 -0.33
CA ASP A 468 -13.12 0.57 0.46
C ASP A 468 -13.32 -0.95 0.57
N LEU A 469 -12.42 -1.73 -0.04
CA LEU A 469 -12.34 -3.22 -0.05
C LEU A 469 -13.24 -3.93 -1.07
N ILE A 470 -13.98 -3.20 -1.91
CA ILE A 470 -14.70 -3.78 -3.06
C ILE A 470 -13.88 -3.49 -4.32
N PRO A 471 -13.41 -4.51 -5.07
CA PRO A 471 -12.64 -4.27 -6.28
C PRO A 471 -13.38 -3.43 -7.33
N ASP A 472 -12.68 -2.58 -8.07
CA ASP A 472 -13.29 -1.53 -8.91
C ASP A 472 -14.27 -2.10 -9.96
N ALA A 473 -13.90 -3.17 -10.66
CA ALA A 473 -14.74 -3.93 -11.58
C ALA A 473 -15.99 -4.52 -10.92
N LEU A 474 -15.85 -5.02 -9.69
CA LEU A 474 -16.95 -5.61 -8.94
C LEU A 474 -17.90 -4.55 -8.39
N ALA A 475 -17.37 -3.41 -7.93
CA ALA A 475 -18.13 -2.24 -7.56
C ALA A 475 -18.91 -1.69 -8.77
N PHE A 476 -18.23 -1.51 -9.92
CA PHE A 476 -18.84 -1.03 -11.15
C PHE A 476 -19.99 -1.92 -11.64
N ARG A 477 -19.77 -3.25 -11.68
CA ARG A 477 -20.79 -4.26 -12.05
C ARG A 477 -22.04 -4.23 -11.15
N ASN A 478 -21.92 -3.74 -9.92
CA ASN A 478 -23.03 -3.61 -8.97
C ASN A 478 -23.46 -2.15 -8.75
N GLU A 479 -23.10 -1.26 -9.66
CA GLU A 479 -23.49 0.15 -9.69
C GLU A 479 -22.99 0.99 -8.50
N LEU A 480 -21.88 0.59 -7.89
CA LEU A 480 -21.22 1.30 -6.79
C LEU A 480 -20.14 2.26 -7.30
N GLU A 481 -19.80 3.27 -6.49
CA GLU A 481 -18.77 4.25 -6.82
C GLU A 481 -17.39 3.76 -6.39
N PHE A 482 -16.55 3.42 -7.37
CA PHE A 482 -15.20 2.88 -7.20
C PHE A 482 -14.06 3.89 -7.38
N LYS A 483 -14.37 5.16 -7.67
CA LYS A 483 -13.36 6.14 -8.08
C LYS A 483 -12.56 6.66 -6.88
N ALA A 484 -11.26 6.83 -7.05
CA ALA A 484 -10.38 7.36 -6.01
C ALA A 484 -10.97 8.57 -5.25
N GLY A 485 -11.20 8.40 -3.95
CA GLY A 485 -11.79 9.41 -3.05
C GLY A 485 -13.28 9.24 -2.74
N THR A 486 -14.02 8.35 -3.42
CA THR A 486 -15.31 7.84 -2.94
C THR A 486 -15.07 6.73 -1.90
N HIS A 487 -16.04 6.38 -1.06
CA HIS A 487 -15.97 5.22 -0.16
C HIS A 487 -17.42 4.79 0.08
N THR A 488 -17.89 3.71 -0.55
CA THR A 488 -19.30 3.29 -0.53
C THR A 488 -19.55 1.91 0.04
N ALA A 489 -18.53 1.08 0.28
CA ALA A 489 -18.64 -0.22 0.96
C ALA A 489 -19.49 -0.23 2.24
N ASN A 490 -19.32 0.79 3.10
CA ASN A 490 -20.04 0.91 4.38
C ASN A 490 -21.37 1.68 4.27
N SER A 491 -21.78 2.07 3.07
CA SER A 491 -23.10 2.64 2.80
C SER A 491 -24.13 1.54 2.62
N ASP A 492 -25.40 1.92 2.58
CA ASP A 492 -26.58 1.09 2.35
C ASP A 492 -27.35 1.81 1.24
N ALA A 493 -27.17 1.36 -0.01
CA ALA A 493 -27.62 2.11 -1.19
C ALA A 493 -29.12 1.96 -1.47
N ASP A 494 -29.73 0.83 -1.08
CA ASP A 494 -31.16 0.56 -1.26
C ASP A 494 -32.03 0.77 0.00
N LEU A 495 -31.38 1.03 1.14
CA LEU A 495 -31.96 1.35 2.46
C LEU A 495 -32.66 0.17 3.14
N ASP A 496 -32.16 -1.06 2.96
CA ASP A 496 -32.68 -2.26 3.61
C ASP A 496 -32.04 -2.61 4.97
N GLY A 497 -30.90 -1.96 5.30
CA GLY A 497 -30.15 -2.16 6.55
C GLY A 497 -28.93 -3.07 6.43
N THR A 498 -28.61 -3.57 5.23
CA THR A 498 -27.37 -4.28 4.90
C THR A 498 -26.33 -3.28 4.34
N THR A 499 -25.03 -3.54 4.50
CA THR A 499 -24.02 -2.69 3.85
C THR A 499 -23.73 -3.18 2.44
N ASN A 500 -23.42 -2.26 1.52
CA ASN A 500 -23.02 -2.59 0.15
C ASN A 500 -21.93 -3.67 0.13
N TYR A 501 -20.90 -3.57 1.00
CA TYR A 501 -19.86 -4.59 1.13
C TYR A 501 -20.43 -5.94 1.55
N ASP A 502 -21.29 -6.01 2.57
CA ASP A 502 -21.90 -7.28 3.02
C ASP A 502 -22.74 -7.89 1.88
N GLU A 503 -23.45 -7.08 1.11
CA GLU A 503 -24.25 -7.55 -0.02
C GLU A 503 -23.37 -8.14 -1.13
N ILE A 504 -22.36 -7.41 -1.58
CA ILE A 504 -21.39 -7.91 -2.57
C ILE A 504 -20.71 -9.19 -2.06
N LYS A 505 -20.23 -9.16 -0.82
CA LYS A 505 -19.56 -10.28 -0.14
C LYS A 505 -20.43 -11.54 -0.13
N PHE A 506 -21.70 -11.41 0.18
CA PHE A 506 -22.64 -12.52 0.32
C PHE A 506 -23.54 -12.75 -0.91
N GLY A 507 -23.23 -12.13 -2.06
CA GLY A 507 -23.89 -12.39 -3.34
C GLY A 507 -25.32 -11.84 -3.44
N MET A 508 -25.63 -10.76 -2.73
CA MET A 508 -26.89 -10.03 -2.73
C MET A 508 -26.78 -8.71 -3.53
N PRO A 509 -27.89 -8.14 -4.04
CA PRO A 509 -27.87 -6.96 -4.90
C PRO A 509 -27.88 -5.63 -4.15
N ALA A 510 -26.76 -4.91 -4.14
CA ALA A 510 -26.62 -3.61 -3.46
C ALA A 510 -27.51 -2.44 -3.96
N GLN A 511 -28.43 -2.69 -4.90
CA GLN A 511 -29.37 -1.70 -5.45
C GLN A 511 -30.83 -2.19 -5.36
N PHE A 512 -31.10 -3.30 -4.67
CA PHE A 512 -32.42 -3.93 -4.67
C PHE A 512 -32.78 -4.61 -3.32
N PRO A 513 -33.74 -4.05 -2.55
CA PRO A 513 -33.88 -4.42 -1.14
C PRO A 513 -34.13 -5.91 -0.89
N ASN A 514 -33.29 -6.53 -0.07
CA ASN A 514 -33.26 -7.99 0.12
C ASN A 514 -34.57 -8.55 0.69
N TYR A 515 -35.32 -7.75 1.45
CA TYR A 515 -36.64 -8.15 1.93
C TYR A 515 -37.64 -8.42 0.78
N GLN A 516 -37.46 -7.85 -0.41
CA GLN A 516 -38.32 -8.10 -1.57
C GLN A 516 -37.99 -9.41 -2.31
N LEU A 517 -36.82 -10.00 -2.05
CA LEU A 517 -36.35 -11.23 -2.68
C LEU A 517 -36.88 -12.48 -1.95
N LEU A 518 -37.73 -13.26 -2.62
CA LEU A 518 -38.22 -14.53 -2.07
C LEU A 518 -37.23 -15.66 -2.32
N MET A 519 -36.92 -16.38 -1.23
CA MET A 519 -36.08 -17.59 -1.22
C MET A 519 -34.61 -17.37 -1.59
N ALA A 520 -34.19 -16.13 -1.87
CA ALA A 520 -32.78 -15.77 -1.95
C ALA A 520 -32.06 -16.18 -0.65
N LYS A 521 -30.86 -16.71 -0.80
CA LYS A 521 -29.99 -17.06 0.32
C LYS A 521 -28.64 -16.41 0.11
N PRO A 522 -28.19 -15.58 1.06
CA PRO A 522 -26.82 -15.10 1.08
C PRO A 522 -25.83 -16.28 1.08
N VAL A 523 -24.68 -16.06 0.46
CA VAL A 523 -23.55 -16.99 0.47
C VAL A 523 -23.01 -17.09 1.90
N ASP A 524 -22.88 -18.31 2.41
CA ASP A 524 -22.38 -18.57 3.78
C ASP A 524 -20.91 -19.03 3.72
N TYR A 525 -20.03 -18.31 4.42
CA TYR A 525 -18.56 -18.44 4.38
C TYR A 525 -18.03 -19.17 5.63
N ASP A 526 -17.40 -20.33 5.44
CA ASP A 526 -16.68 -21.08 6.47
C ASP A 526 -15.18 -21.17 6.11
N LEU A 527 -14.40 -20.17 6.55
CA LEU A 527 -12.96 -20.06 6.34
C LEU A 527 -12.17 -20.67 7.53
N LYS A 528 -11.21 -21.56 7.23
CA LYS A 528 -10.32 -22.16 8.23
C LYS A 528 -8.86 -22.15 7.77
N ILE A 529 -7.94 -21.83 8.69
CA ILE A 529 -6.51 -22.07 8.49
C ILE A 529 -6.24 -23.57 8.67
N VAL A 530 -5.76 -24.25 7.64
CA VAL A 530 -5.42 -25.69 7.66
C VAL A 530 -3.96 -25.95 8.04
N SER A 531 -3.07 -24.99 7.77
CA SER A 531 -1.69 -25.01 8.25
C SER A 531 -1.13 -23.59 8.38
N SER A 532 -0.30 -23.37 9.39
CA SER A 532 0.40 -22.09 9.58
C SER A 532 1.88 -22.32 9.88
N SER A 533 2.73 -21.47 9.30
CA SER A 533 4.18 -21.50 9.49
C SER A 533 4.77 -20.08 9.44
N THR A 534 6.07 -19.94 9.68
CA THR A 534 6.80 -18.68 9.44
C THR A 534 6.90 -18.33 7.96
N ASN A 535 6.77 -19.30 7.06
CA ASN A 535 6.95 -19.13 5.62
C ASN A 535 5.63 -18.92 4.85
N GLN A 536 4.53 -19.51 5.31
CA GLN A 536 3.26 -19.53 4.58
C GLN A 536 2.11 -19.95 5.50
N ASP A 537 0.92 -19.37 5.28
CA ASP A 537 -0.35 -19.87 5.82
C ASP A 537 -1.19 -20.46 4.69
N CYS A 538 -1.89 -21.56 4.98
CA CYS A 538 -2.81 -22.21 4.04
C CYS A 538 -4.21 -22.33 4.64
N TYR A 539 -5.19 -22.20 3.77
CA TYR A 539 -6.60 -22.00 4.08
C TYR A 539 -7.48 -22.99 3.32
N GLN A 540 -8.58 -23.36 3.95
CA GLN A 540 -9.73 -23.99 3.32
C GLN A 540 -10.93 -23.07 3.53
N LEU A 541 -11.47 -22.53 2.44
CA LEU A 541 -12.73 -21.81 2.42
C LEU A 541 -13.83 -22.72 1.92
N LYS A 542 -14.98 -22.71 2.60
CA LYS A 542 -16.20 -23.41 2.19
C LYS A 542 -17.32 -22.40 2.02
N LEU A 543 -18.03 -22.51 0.91
CA LEU A 543 -19.11 -21.62 0.52
C LEU A 543 -20.37 -22.45 0.31
N LEU A 544 -21.46 -22.02 0.94
CA LEU A 544 -22.80 -22.57 0.75
C LEU A 544 -23.71 -21.52 0.12
N ASN A 545 -24.69 -21.97 -0.66
CA ASN A 545 -25.62 -21.12 -1.41
C ASN A 545 -24.94 -20.23 -2.47
N MET A 546 -23.85 -20.69 -3.10
CA MET A 546 -23.31 -19.95 -4.26
C MET A 546 -24.38 -19.84 -5.36
N PRO A 547 -24.66 -18.63 -5.90
CA PRO A 547 -25.64 -18.45 -6.96
C PRO A 547 -25.10 -19.05 -8.26
N VAL A 548 -25.89 -19.93 -8.88
CA VAL A 548 -25.58 -20.54 -10.18
C VAL A 548 -26.86 -20.64 -11.00
N LEU A 549 -26.74 -20.41 -12.31
CA LEU A 549 -27.86 -20.38 -13.25
C LEU A 549 -27.42 -21.02 -14.56
N GLY A 550 -28.17 -22.01 -15.04
CA GLY A 550 -27.80 -22.74 -16.26
C GLY A 550 -26.47 -23.53 -16.16
N PRO A 551 -25.91 -23.95 -17.31
CA PRO A 551 -24.71 -24.81 -17.35
C PRO A 551 -23.38 -24.04 -17.44
N ASP A 552 -23.40 -22.75 -17.78
CA ASP A 552 -22.20 -21.90 -17.90
C ASP A 552 -22.10 -21.01 -16.65
N ASN A 553 -21.15 -21.32 -15.78
CA ASN A 553 -20.90 -20.55 -14.56
C ASN A 553 -19.40 -20.42 -14.38
N MET A 554 -18.89 -19.20 -14.24
CA MET A 554 -17.49 -18.95 -13.92
C MET A 554 -17.35 -18.46 -12.48
N ILE A 555 -16.84 -19.32 -11.59
CA ILE A 555 -16.58 -18.93 -10.21
C ILE A 555 -15.24 -18.21 -10.15
N ARG A 556 -15.26 -16.94 -9.75
CA ARG A 556 -14.07 -16.07 -9.57
C ARG A 556 -13.79 -15.92 -8.08
N VAL A 557 -12.52 -16.07 -7.70
CA VAL A 557 -12.00 -15.94 -6.33
C VAL A 557 -11.00 -14.79 -6.33
N GLU A 558 -11.28 -13.76 -5.53
CA GLU A 558 -10.53 -12.51 -5.47
C GLU A 558 -9.98 -12.37 -4.05
N MET A 559 -8.66 -12.24 -3.90
CA MET A 559 -7.99 -12.27 -2.61
C MET A 559 -7.07 -11.08 -2.41
N VAL A 560 -7.21 -10.42 -1.27
CA VAL A 560 -6.26 -9.41 -0.80
C VAL A 560 -5.43 -10.02 0.33
N GLN A 561 -4.11 -9.93 0.22
CA GLN A 561 -3.17 -10.40 1.24
C GLN A 561 -2.30 -9.23 1.70
N THR A 562 -2.03 -9.14 3.00
CA THR A 562 -1.22 -8.05 3.59
C THR A 562 -0.02 -8.63 4.32
N THR A 563 0.96 -7.78 4.63
CA THR A 563 2.09 -8.15 5.49
C THR A 563 2.21 -7.17 6.66
N SER A 564 2.43 -7.68 7.88
CA SER A 564 2.54 -6.85 9.09
C SER A 564 3.77 -5.92 9.09
N GLU A 565 4.68 -6.13 8.14
CA GLU A 565 6.00 -5.51 8.12
C GLU A 565 6.08 -4.29 7.19
N ILE A 566 5.13 -4.16 6.26
CA ILE A 566 4.95 -3.00 5.37
C ILE A 566 3.45 -2.69 5.38
N VAL A 567 3.05 -1.69 6.17
CA VAL A 567 1.64 -1.39 6.49
C VAL A 567 0.78 -1.15 5.24
N ASN A 568 1.37 -0.53 4.22
CA ASN A 568 0.73 -0.23 2.94
C ASN A 568 1.33 -1.13 1.84
N ARG A 569 1.16 -2.44 1.99
CA ARG A 569 1.45 -3.41 0.93
C ARG A 569 0.41 -4.52 0.87
N LYS A 570 -0.53 -4.34 -0.05
CA LYS A 570 -1.50 -5.35 -0.48
C LYS A 570 -0.90 -6.24 -1.58
N LEU A 571 -1.32 -7.50 -1.63
CA LEU A 571 -1.14 -8.38 -2.76
C LEU A 571 -2.52 -8.79 -3.25
N TYR A 572 -2.85 -8.45 -4.49
CA TYR A 572 -4.10 -8.86 -5.11
C TYR A 572 -3.86 -10.09 -5.99
N ARG A 573 -4.73 -11.08 -5.84
CA ARG A 573 -4.65 -12.34 -6.57
C ARG A 573 -6.05 -12.81 -6.95
N VAL A 574 -6.20 -13.14 -8.21
CA VAL A 574 -7.46 -13.63 -8.80
C VAL A 574 -7.28 -15.08 -9.24
N ALA A 575 -8.34 -15.88 -9.16
CA ALA A 575 -8.40 -17.19 -9.79
C ALA A 575 -9.83 -17.49 -10.26
N GLU A 576 -9.96 -18.05 -11.46
CA GLU A 576 -11.26 -18.37 -12.07
C GLU A 576 -11.39 -19.87 -12.34
N LYS A 577 -12.60 -20.43 -12.15
CA LYS A 577 -12.90 -21.84 -12.48
C LYS A 577 -14.34 -22.07 -12.95
N GLN A 578 -14.45 -22.70 -14.12
CA GLN A 578 -15.72 -23.11 -14.73
C GLN A 578 -16.46 -24.14 -13.86
N TYR A 579 -17.78 -23.98 -13.74
CA TYR A 579 -18.71 -24.85 -13.02
C TYR A 579 -19.91 -25.19 -13.89
N SER A 580 -20.27 -26.47 -13.97
CA SER A 580 -21.26 -26.98 -14.93
C SER A 580 -22.73 -26.81 -14.54
N GLY A 581 -23.02 -26.13 -13.42
CA GLY A 581 -24.35 -26.00 -12.77
C GLY A 581 -24.91 -27.30 -12.18
N SER A 582 -24.80 -28.40 -12.93
CA SER A 582 -25.27 -29.77 -12.70
C SER A 582 -24.51 -30.55 -11.62
N SER A 583 -23.27 -30.16 -11.33
CA SER A 583 -22.57 -30.63 -10.13
C SER A 583 -23.21 -29.99 -8.89
N LYS A 584 -23.01 -30.55 -7.69
CA LYS A 584 -23.36 -29.86 -6.43
C LYS A 584 -22.16 -29.30 -5.68
N VAL A 585 -20.95 -29.68 -6.12
CA VAL A 585 -19.69 -29.43 -5.44
C VAL A 585 -18.67 -28.99 -6.49
N LEU A 586 -18.08 -27.81 -6.30
CA LEU A 586 -16.83 -27.41 -6.94
C LEU A 586 -15.70 -27.51 -5.92
N VAL A 587 -14.56 -28.09 -6.31
CA VAL A 587 -13.33 -28.00 -5.52
C VAL A 587 -12.29 -27.27 -6.36
N ILE A 588 -11.75 -26.18 -5.82
CA ILE A 588 -10.63 -25.44 -6.38
C ILE A 588 -9.41 -25.72 -5.49
N ASN A 589 -8.38 -26.34 -6.05
CA ASN A 589 -7.12 -26.63 -5.37
C ASN A 589 -6.01 -25.87 -6.10
N ASP A 590 -4.97 -25.51 -5.37
CA ASP A 590 -3.72 -24.95 -5.91
C ASP A 590 -3.99 -23.77 -6.86
N LEU A 591 -4.65 -22.73 -6.35
CA LEU A 591 -4.93 -21.50 -7.10
C LEU A 591 -3.65 -21.03 -7.81
N PRO A 592 -3.65 -20.92 -9.14
CA PRO A 592 -2.44 -20.65 -9.89
C PRO A 592 -1.76 -19.36 -9.42
N GLN A 593 -0.44 -19.29 -9.56
CA GLN A 593 0.32 -18.04 -9.42
C GLN A 593 0.29 -17.24 -10.73
N GLU A 594 -0.79 -17.38 -11.50
CA GLU A 594 -1.00 -16.61 -12.72
C GLU A 594 -1.73 -15.34 -12.31
N ALA A 595 -1.14 -14.20 -12.69
CA ALA A 595 -1.54 -12.86 -12.27
C ALA A 595 -1.33 -12.59 -10.75
N VAL A 596 -0.15 -12.04 -10.41
CA VAL A 596 0.20 -11.53 -9.08
C VAL A 596 0.32 -10.01 -9.14
N GLY A 597 -0.74 -9.31 -8.75
CA GLY A 597 -0.75 -7.86 -8.61
C GLY A 597 -0.09 -7.44 -7.29
N VAL A 598 1.00 -6.68 -7.35
CA VAL A 598 1.76 -6.24 -6.18
C VAL A 598 1.43 -4.78 -5.90
N TRP A 599 0.48 -4.54 -5.00
CA TRP A 599 -0.14 -3.24 -4.75
C TRP A 599 0.14 -2.71 -3.34
N LYS A 600 -0.55 -1.66 -2.92
CA LYS A 600 -0.29 -0.94 -1.67
C LYS A 600 -1.49 -0.88 -0.74
#